data_AF-A0A258W7I8-F1
#
_entry.id   AF-A0A258W7I8-F1
#
_cell.length_a   1.000
_cell.length_b   1.000
_cell.length_c   1.000
_cell.angle_alpha   90.00
_cell.angle_beta   90.00
_cell.angle_gamma   90.00
#
_symmetry.space_group_name_H-M   'P 1'
#
loop_
_entity.id
_entity.type
_entity.pdbx_description
1 polymer ?
#
loop_
_entity_poly.entity_id
_entity_poly.type
_entity_poly.pdbx_seq_one_letter_code
_entity_poly.pdbx_strand_id
1 'polypeptide(L)' 'MTVPVPAYPTPLGMLKGKTVVVTAAAGTGIGFAVAKRAAEEGARVL' A
#
# COMPACT_ATOMS: atom_id res chain seq x y z
N MET A 1 16.57 -21.56 -14.06
CA MET A 1 17.03 -20.57 -13.06
C MET A 1 15.77 -19.92 -12.49
N THR A 2 15.42 -20.18 -11.23
CA THR A 2 14.25 -19.56 -10.58
C THR A 2 14.70 -18.33 -9.79
N VAL A 3 14.19 -17.15 -10.14
CA VAL A 3 14.41 -15.94 -9.35
C VAL A 3 13.44 -15.96 -8.15
N PRO A 4 13.93 -15.87 -6.91
CA PRO A 4 13.06 -15.84 -5.74
C PRO A 4 12.22 -14.56 -5.73
N VAL A 5 10.99 -14.64 -5.22
CA VAL A 5 10.11 -13.48 -5.05
C VAL A 5 10.76 -12.50 -4.07
N PRO A 6 10.92 -11.20 -4.41
CA PRO A 6 11.46 -10.21 -3.50
C PRO A 6 10.63 -10.10 -2.22
N ALA A 7 11.28 -9.77 -1.12
CA ALA A 7 10.59 -9.43 0.12
C ALA A 7 9.69 -8.20 -0.08
N TYR A 8 8.60 -8.13 0.69
CA TYR A 8 7.74 -6.95 0.67
C TYR A 8 8.52 -5.73 1.18
N PRO A 9 8.47 -4.56 0.49
CA PRO A 9 9.30 -3.43 0.86
C PRO A 9 8.91 -2.83 2.20
N THR A 10 9.89 -2.40 3.00
CA THR A 10 9.64 -1.63 4.22
C THR A 10 9.03 -0.25 3.87
N PRO A 11 8.05 0.24 4.65
CA PRO A 11 7.51 1.59 4.46
C PRO A 11 8.55 2.66 4.83
N LEU A 12 8.55 3.80 4.13
CA LEU A 12 9.51 4.89 4.32
C LEU A 12 8.86 6.19 4.84
N GLY A 13 7.55 6.19 5.07
CA GLY A 13 6.80 7.36 5.52
C GLY A 13 6.48 8.35 4.39
N MET A 14 6.45 7.89 3.14
CA MET A 14 6.29 8.76 1.96
C MET A 14 4.96 9.53 1.93
N LEU A 15 3.94 9.00 2.61
CA LEU A 15 2.59 9.58 2.64
C LEU A 15 2.19 10.06 4.04
N LYS A 16 3.17 10.24 4.93
CA LYS A 16 2.93 10.64 6.32
C LYS A 16 2.12 11.93 6.40
N GLY A 17 1.00 11.87 7.11
CA GLY A 17 0.12 13.02 7.33
C GLY A 17 -0.70 13.43 6.11
N LYS A 18 -0.76 12.60 5.06
CA LYS A 18 -1.66 12.80 3.92
C LYS A 18 -2.95 12.00 4.09
N THR A 19 -4.02 12.50 3.49
CA THR A 19 -5.28 11.74 3.32
C THR A 19 -5.33 11.23 1.89
N VAL A 20 -5.56 9.92 1.71
CA VAL A 20 -5.55 9.26 0.40
C VAL A 20 -6.88 8.52 0.21
N VAL A 21 -7.58 8.82 -0.89
CA VAL A 21 -8.83 8.15 -1.27
C VAL A 21 -8.48 7.03 -2.26
N VAL A 22 -8.89 5.79 -1.96
CA VAL A 22 -8.67 4.65 -2.87
C VAL A 22 -10.02 4.02 -3.23
N THR A 23 -10.43 4.17 -4.48
CA THR A 23 -11.67 3.55 -4.98
C THR A 23 -11.49 2.05 -5.20
N ALA A 24 -12.58 1.29 -5.08
CA ALA A 24 -12.59 -0.16 -5.27
C ALA A 24 -11.54 -0.92 -4.42
N ALA A 25 -11.31 -0.49 -3.17
CA ALA A 25 -10.30 -1.07 -2.28
C ALA A 25 -10.75 -2.33 -1.50
N ALA A 26 -11.99 -2.78 -1.69
CA ALA A 26 -12.54 -3.92 -0.96
C ALA A 26 -12.01 -5.27 -1.49
N GLY A 27 -11.68 -6.18 -0.58
CA GLY A 27 -11.26 -7.54 -0.93
C GLY A 27 -9.78 -7.64 -1.29
N THR A 28 -9.47 -8.23 -2.45
CA THR A 28 -8.11 -8.44 -2.94
C THR A 28 -7.84 -7.62 -4.20
N GLY A 29 -6.61 -7.66 -4.71
CA GLY A 29 -6.21 -6.97 -5.93
C GLY A 29 -5.61 -5.59 -5.68
N ILE A 30 -5.53 -4.79 -6.75
CA ILE A 30 -4.73 -3.57 -6.75
C ILE A 30 -5.29 -2.47 -5.83
N GLY A 31 -6.62 -2.34 -5.75
CA GLY A 31 -7.26 -1.36 -4.86
C GLY A 31 -6.88 -1.59 -3.40
N PHE A 32 -7.02 -2.84 -2.92
CA PHE A 32 -6.61 -3.22 -1.58
C PHE A 32 -5.10 -3.08 -1.36
N ALA A 33 -4.28 -3.51 -2.32
CA ALA A 33 -2.82 -3.42 -2.22
C ALA A 33 -2.33 -1.97 -2.11
N VAL A 34 -2.94 -1.05 -2.85
CA VAL A 34 -2.63 0.40 -2.79
C VAL A 34 -3.09 0.99 -1.47
N ALA A 35 -4.32 0.69 -1.03
CA ALA A 35 -4.83 1.16 0.27
C ALA A 35 -3.95 0.69 1.43
N LYS A 36 -3.53 -0.59 1.42
CA LYS A 36 -2.60 -1.15 2.40
C LYS A 36 -1.27 -0.39 2.39
N ARG A 37 -0.64 -0.21 1.22
CA ARG A 37 0.63 0.51 1.13
C ARG A 37 0.52 1.96 1.59
N ALA A 38 -0.57 2.64 1.24
CA ALA A 38 -0.79 4.02 1.65
C ALA A 38 -0.90 4.16 3.18
N ALA A 39 -1.62 3.26 3.83
CA ALA A 39 -1.71 3.22 5.30
C ALA A 39 -0.35 2.95 5.95
N GLU A 40 0.41 1.99 5.42
CA GLU A 40 1.76 1.66 5.90
C GLU A 40 2.75 2.82 5.75
N GLU A 41 2.62 3.63 4.69
CA GLU A 41 3.41 4.84 4.47
C GLU A 41 2.96 6.03 5.35
N GLY A 42 1.98 5.83 6.25
CA GLY A 42 1.52 6.82 7.22
C GLY A 42 0.40 7.73 6.72
N ALA A 43 -0.31 7.34 5.67
CA ALA A 43 -1.50 8.06 5.22
C ALA A 43 -2.74 7.69 6.06
N ARG A 44 -3.68 8.63 6.16
CA ARG A 44 -5.07 8.33 6.48
C ARG A 44 -5.78 7.90 5.21
N VAL A 45 -6.21 6.64 5.14
CA VAL A 45 -6.90 6.10 3.95
C VAL A 45 -8.41 6.23 4.09
N LEU A 46 -9.07 6.64 3.01
CA LEU A 46 -10.53 6.76 2.86
C LEU A 46 -11.04 5.85 1.75
#